data_AF-A0A9E0LJE1-F1
#
_entry.id   AF-A0A9E0LJE1-F1
#
_cell.length_a   1.000
_cell.length_b   1.000
_cell.length_c   1.000
_cell.angle_alpha   90.00
_cell.angle_beta   90.00
_cell.angle_gamma   90.00
#
_symmetry.space_group_name_H-M   'P 1'
#
loop_
_entity.id
_entity.type
_entity.pdbx_description
1 polymer ?
#
loop_
_entity_poly.entity_id
_entity_poly.type
_entity_poly.pdbx_seq_one_letter_code
_entity_poly.pdbx_strand_id
1 'polypeptide(L)'
;MSEEQSTIVSDFESIGTCFMQDDGTLILKLRATSGPGGPDGAAGVVGSATITYACGDPAYDEILEHVKPISPGETKSVAPWPD
;
A
#
# COMPACT_ATOMS: atom_id res chain seq x y z
N MET A 1 14.23 -28.10 13.77
CA MET A 1 15.06 -26.88 13.75
C MET A 1 14.34 -25.89 12.86
N SER A 2 13.98 -24.75 13.45
CA SER A 2 13.40 -23.56 12.83
C SER A 2 11.93 -23.64 12.45
N GLU A 3 11.09 -23.50 13.48
CA GLU A 3 9.90 -22.65 13.38
C GLU A 3 10.26 -21.27 12.79
N GLU A 4 9.48 -20.81 11.82
CA GLU A 4 8.90 -19.46 11.88
C GLU A 4 7.68 -19.42 10.96
N GLN A 5 6.50 -19.46 11.58
CA GLN A 5 5.22 -19.23 10.93
C GLN A 5 5.18 -17.77 10.46
N SER A 6 5.42 -17.51 9.17
CA SER A 6 5.09 -16.21 8.58
C SER A 6 3.58 -16.17 8.35
N THR A 7 2.92 -15.61 9.35
CA THR A 7 1.51 -15.25 9.46
C THR A 7 0.82 -14.96 8.12
N ILE A 8 -0.24 -15.72 7.89
CA ILE A 8 -1.42 -15.40 7.07
C ILE A 8 -1.51 -13.92 6.66
N VAL A 9 -1.11 -13.62 5.42
CA VAL A 9 -1.54 -12.40 4.74
C VAL A 9 -3.06 -12.50 4.57
N SER A 10 -3.79 -11.79 5.44
CA SER A 10 -5.24 -11.69 5.34
C SER A 10 -5.60 -11.11 3.97
N ASP A 11 -6.45 -11.85 3.28
CA ASP A 11 -7.05 -11.65 1.96
C ASP A 11 -7.95 -10.40 1.86
N PHE A 12 -7.52 -9.28 2.44
CA PHE A 12 -7.94 -7.98 1.97
C PHE A 12 -6.92 -7.60 0.90
N GLU A 13 -7.29 -7.78 -0.37
CA GLU A 13 -6.51 -7.36 -1.55
C GLU A 13 -5.89 -5.99 -1.28
N SER A 14 -4.60 -6.01 -0.92
CA SER A 14 -3.89 -4.78 -0.61
C SER A 14 -3.88 -3.94 -1.88
N ILE A 15 -4.42 -2.73 -1.81
CA ILE A 15 -4.50 -1.83 -2.97
C ILE A 15 -3.12 -1.27 -3.35
N GLY A 16 -2.06 -1.65 -2.64
CA GLY A 16 -0.72 -1.21 -2.93
C GLY A 16 0.33 -1.66 -1.91
N THR A 17 1.54 -1.15 -2.10
CA THR A 17 2.67 -1.27 -1.18
C THR A 17 3.26 0.09 -0.87
N CYS A 18 3.61 0.30 0.40
CA CYS A 18 4.33 1.46 0.87
C CYS A 18 5.75 1.04 1.24
N PHE A 19 6.74 1.73 0.71
CA PHE A 19 8.14 1.53 1.03
C PHE A 19 8.71 2.80 1.67
N MET A 20 9.28 2.69 2.85
CA MET A 20 10.00 3.81 3.45
C MET A 20 11.47 3.72 3.05
N GLN A 21 11.96 4.75 2.37
CA GLN A 21 13.39 4.89 2.10
C GLN A 21 14.17 5.15 3.39
N ASP A 22 15.47 4.90 3.36
CA ASP A 22 16.39 5.17 4.48
C ASP A 22 16.42 6.66 4.87
N ASP A 23 16.19 7.54 3.88
CA ASP A 23 16.08 8.99 4.05
C ASP A 23 14.75 9.43 4.70
N GLY A 24 13.83 8.49 4.95
CA GLY A 24 12.49 8.77 5.49
C GLY A 24 11.45 9.16 4.42
N THR A 25 11.78 9.05 3.14
CA THR A 25 10.80 9.26 2.05
C THR A 25 9.89 8.04 1.91
N LEU A 26 8.57 8.23 1.92
CA LEU A 26 7.60 7.16 1.69
C LEU A 26 7.25 7.06 0.21
N ILE A 27 7.48 5.88 -0.39
CA ILE A 27 7.08 5.55 -1.76
C ILE A 27 5.84 4.66 -1.69
N LEU A 28 4.69 5.23 -2.01
CA LEU A 28 3.41 4.56 -2.07
C LEU A 28 3.10 4.12 -3.50
N LYS A 29 3.09 2.81 -3.74
CA LYS A 29 2.73 2.19 -5.01
C LYS A 29 1.33 1.62 -4.91
N LEU A 30 0.35 2.35 -5.43
CA LEU A 30 -1.05 1.92 -5.48
C LEU A 30 -1.35 1.24 -6.82
N ARG A 31 -2.20 0.22 -6.77
CA ARG A 31 -2.80 -0.45 -7.91
C ARG A 31 -4.32 -0.41 -7.72
N ALA A 32 -4.99 0.39 -8.53
CA ALA A 32 -6.43 0.38 -8.63
C ALA A 32 -6.83 -0.69 -9.64
N THR A 33 -7.40 -1.80 -9.18
CA THR A 33 -8.10 -2.75 -10.06
C THR A 33 -9.56 -2.31 -10.14
N SER A 34 -10.08 -2.14 -11.35
CA SER A 34 -11.52 -2.05 -11.53
C SER A 34 -12.10 -3.41 -11.12
N GLY A 35 -12.75 -3.47 -9.95
CA GLY A 35 -13.35 -4.71 -9.43
C GLY A 35 -14.37 -5.30 -10.41
N PRO A 36 -14.82 -6.55 -10.19
CA PRO A 36 -15.83 -7.21 -11.02
C PRO A 36 -17.19 -6.53 -10.82
N GLY A 37 -17.39 -5.39 -11.48
CA GLY A 37 -18.59 -4.56 -11.35
C GLY A 37 -18.60 -3.30 -12.23
N GLY A 38 -17.59 -3.11 -13.10
CA GLY A 38 -17.66 -2.07 -14.13
C GLY A 38 -18.81 -2.36 -15.12
N PRO A 39 -19.52 -1.33 -15.61
CA PRO A 39 -20.81 -1.45 -16.30
C PRO A 39 -20.83 -2.25 -17.62
N ASP A 40 -19.73 -2.87 -18.04
CA ASP A 40 -19.66 -3.52 -19.35
C ASP A 40 -18.75 -4.76 -19.42
N GLY A 41 -18.51 -5.47 -18.29
CA GLY A 41 -17.70 -6.70 -18.32
C GLY A 41 -16.27 -6.52 -18.87
N ALA A 42 -15.81 -5.27 -19.00
CA ALA A 42 -14.49 -4.93 -19.46
C ALA A 42 -13.49 -5.30 -18.36
N ALA A 43 -12.75 -6.37 -18.59
CA ALA A 43 -11.67 -6.78 -17.72
C ALA A 43 -10.68 -5.63 -17.52
N GLY A 44 -10.63 -5.13 -16.28
CA GLY A 44 -9.41 -4.65 -15.65
C GLY A 44 -8.70 -3.49 -16.33
N VAL A 45 -9.23 -2.27 -16.18
CA VAL A 45 -8.31 -1.14 -16.08
C VAL A 45 -7.60 -1.28 -14.74
N VAL A 46 -6.34 -1.73 -14.81
CA VAL A 46 -5.41 -1.72 -13.68
C VAL A 46 -4.66 -0.39 -13.76
N GLY A 47 -5.15 0.61 -13.02
CA GLY A 47 -4.40 1.84 -12.83
C GLY A 47 -3.26 1.59 -11.85
N SER A 48 -2.03 1.99 -12.19
CA SER A 48 -0.94 2.02 -11.22
C SER A 48 -0.54 3.47 -10.96
N ALA A 49 -0.44 3.83 -9.69
CA ALA A 49 0.02 5.14 -9.25
C ALA A 49 1.21 4.94 -8.32
N THR A 50 2.28 5.68 -8.57
CA THR A 50 3.41 5.78 -7.63
C THR A 50 3.43 7.20 -7.10
N ILE A 51 3.23 7.32 -5.81
CA ILE A 51 3.20 8.59 -5.10
C ILE A 51 4.35 8.57 -4.10
N THR A 52 5.09 9.67 -4.04
CA THR A 52 6.23 9.84 -3.14
C THR A 52 5.92 10.96 -2.17
N TYR A 53 6.01 10.67 -0.88
CA TYR A 53 5.84 11.63 0.19
C TYR A 53 7.18 11.83 0.89
N ALA A 54 7.71 13.04 0.84
CA ALA A 54 8.91 13.39 1.58
C ALA A 54 8.59 13.63 3.06
N CYS A 55 9.59 13.49 3.93
CA CYS A 55 9.49 13.82 5.34
C CYS A 55 9.18 15.32 5.50
N GLY A 56 7.91 15.66 5.73
CA GLY A 56 7.41 17.04 5.78
C GLY A 56 6.19 17.32 4.90
N ASP A 57 5.76 16.38 4.06
CA ASP A 57 4.49 16.51 3.35
C ASP A 57 3.31 16.47 4.33
N PRO A 58 2.26 17.30 4.17
CA PRO A 58 1.09 17.25 5.05
C PRO A 58 0.35 15.91 4.97
N ALA A 59 0.39 15.25 3.79
CA ALA A 59 -0.18 13.92 3.60
C ALA A 59 0.70 12.81 4.19
N TYR A 60 1.97 13.08 4.51
CA TYR A 60 2.89 12.08 5.02
C TYR A 60 2.38 11.43 6.30
N ASP A 61 1.90 12.24 7.25
CA ASP A 61 1.41 11.78 8.55
C ASP A 61 0.15 10.91 8.39
N GLU A 62 -0.78 11.35 7.53
CA GLU A 62 -2.01 10.61 7.20
C GLU A 62 -1.72 9.24 6.57
N ILE A 63 -0.76 9.18 5.63
CA ILE A 63 -0.33 7.92 5.03
C ILE A 63 0.34 7.03 6.10
N LEU A 64 1.16 7.59 6.98
CA LEU A 64 1.85 6.85 8.03
C LEU A 64 0.85 6.24 9.04
N GLU A 65 -0.19 7.00 9.41
CA GLU A 65 -1.28 6.51 10.27
C GLU A 65 -2.07 5.39 9.60
N HIS A 66 -2.34 5.53 8.30
CA HIS A 66 -3.09 4.55 7.52
C HIS A 66 -2.31 3.25 7.27
N VAL A 67 -1.07 3.35 6.80
CA VAL A 67 -0.17 2.22 6.53
C VAL A 67 0.29 1.53 7.81
N LYS A 68 0.10 2.18 8.97
CA LYS A 68 0.72 1.89 10.26
C LYS A 68 2.20 2.27 10.26
N PRO A 69 2.81 2.49 11.45
CA PRO A 69 4.23 2.80 11.56
C PRO A 69 5.07 1.79 10.76
N ILE A 70 5.79 2.33 9.80
CA ILE A 70 6.77 1.66 8.96
C ILE A 70 8.13 2.26 9.29
N SER A 71 9.17 1.41 9.36
CA SER A 71 10.54 1.86 9.66
C SER A 71 11.31 2.16 8.37
N PRO A 72 12.32 3.04 8.40
CA PRO A 72 13.17 3.29 7.23
C PRO A 72 13.81 1.99 6.76
N GLY A 73 13.71 1.70 5.46
CA GLY A 73 14.14 0.44 4.85
C GLY A 73 13.07 -0.67 4.84
N GLU A 74 11.92 -0.47 5.50
CA GLU A 74 10.84 -1.46 5.55
C GLU A 74 9.83 -1.26 4.41
N THR A 75 9.22 -2.36 3.97
CA THR A 75 8.10 -2.37 3.01
C THR A 75 6.87 -2.96 3.67
N LYS A 76 5.73 -2.27 3.58
CA LYS A 76 4.44 -2.73 4.08
C LYS A 76 3.40 -2.75 2.97
N SER A 77 2.50 -3.72 3.03
CA SER A 77 1.29 -3.73 2.19
C SER A 77 0.28 -2.72 2.72
N VAL A 78 -0.39 -2.01 1.82
CA VAL A 78 -1.37 -0.98 2.15
C VAL A 78 -2.76 -1.50 1.91
N ALA A 79 -3.57 -1.50 2.96
CA ALA A 79 -4.98 -1.85 2.88
C ALA A 79 -5.77 -0.76 2.13
N PRO A 80 -6.89 -1.12 1.47
CA PRO A 80 -7.82 -0.13 0.94
C PRO A 80 -8.23 0.86 2.03
N TRP A 81 -8.38 2.14 1.66
CA TRP A 81 -9.02 3.10 2.56
C TRP A 81 -10.45 2.64 2.85
N PRO A 82 -10.88 2.64 4.13
CA PRO A 82 -12.28 2.44 4.45
C PRO A 82 -13.09 3.62 3.87
N ASP A 83 -14.25 3.32 3.28
CA ASP A 83 -15.25 4.31 2.85
C ASP A 83 -15.90 5.01 4.07
#